data_AF-A0A3C7W236-F1
#
_entry.id   AF-A0A3C7W236-F1
#
_cell.length_a   1.000
_cell.length_b   1.000
_cell.length_c   1.000
_cell.angle_alpha   90.00
_cell.angle_beta   90.00
_cell.angle_gamma   90.00
#
_symmetry.space_group_name_H-M   'P 1'
#
loop_
_entity.id
_entity.type
_entity.pdbx_description
1 polymer ?
#
loop_
_entity_poly.entity_id
_entity_poly.type
_entity_poly.pdbx_seq_one_letter_code
_entity_poly.pdbx_strand_id
1 'polypeptide(L)'
;MSGPYLSPGLFPRDLLRPTVQFILDSQCESGEIPWFPGNYTDPWDHVEAAMGLAIGGEIEAAERAYAWLAARQLEDGSWWAAY
;
A
#
# COMPACT_ATOMS: atom_id res chain seq x y z
N MET A 1 -19.78 18.55 -13.68
CA MET A 1 -18.31 18.43 -13.64
C MET A 1 -17.93 17.28 -14.57
N SER A 2 -17.08 17.53 -15.56
CA SER A 2 -16.50 16.48 -16.39
C SER A 2 -15.43 15.76 -15.56
N GLY A 3 -15.63 14.46 -15.31
CA GLY A 3 -14.62 13.63 -14.65
C GLY A 3 -13.37 13.44 -15.52
N PRO A 4 -12.28 12.87 -14.96
CA PRO A 4 -11.08 12.58 -15.73
C PRO A 4 -11.42 11.61 -16.89
N TYR A 5 -10.95 11.93 -18.10
CA TYR A 5 -11.06 11.04 -19.25
C TYR A 5 -9.89 10.07 -19.22
N LEU A 6 -10.16 8.79 -18.93
CA LEU A 6 -9.17 7.73 -18.93
C LEU A 6 -9.28 6.94 -20.23
N SER A 7 -8.17 6.76 -20.95
CA SER A 7 -8.09 5.91 -22.13
C SER A 7 -7.37 4.59 -21.80
N PRO A 8 -7.67 3.49 -22.51
CA PRO A 8 -6.92 2.25 -22.35
C PRO A 8 -5.40 2.49 -22.51
N GLY A 9 -4.61 1.97 -21.57
CA GLY A 9 -3.15 2.13 -21.54
C GLY A 9 -2.64 3.44 -20.92
N LEU A 10 -3.52 4.39 -20.59
CA LEU A 10 -3.13 5.61 -19.86
C LEU A 10 -3.15 5.36 -18.36
N PHE A 11 -2.00 5.52 -17.71
CA PHE A 11 -1.92 5.60 -16.25
C PHE A 11 -1.97 7.08 -15.80
N PRO A 12 -3.03 7.53 -15.09
CA PRO A 12 -3.22 8.93 -14.74
C PRO A 12 -2.34 9.31 -13.54
N ARG A 13 -1.01 9.44 -13.77
CA ARG A 13 0.00 9.68 -12.74
C ARG A 13 -0.34 10.84 -11.82
N ASP A 14 -0.64 12.01 -12.36
CA ASP A 14 -0.87 13.22 -11.55
C ASP A 14 -2.12 13.12 -10.70
N LEU A 15 -3.16 12.44 -11.20
CA LEU A 15 -4.39 12.20 -10.46
C LEU A 15 -4.16 11.27 -9.26
N LEU A 16 -3.33 10.23 -9.44
CA LEU A 16 -3.08 9.22 -8.41
C LEU A 16 -1.91 9.57 -7.50
N ARG A 17 -1.07 10.54 -7.88
CA ARG A 17 0.13 10.88 -7.10
C ARG A 17 -0.19 11.24 -5.64
N PRO A 18 -1.21 12.04 -5.32
CA PRO A 18 -1.56 12.35 -3.93
C PRO A 18 -1.91 11.11 -3.11
N THR A 19 -2.61 10.13 -3.71
CA THR A 19 -2.94 8.87 -3.04
C THR A 19 -1.68 8.04 -2.75
N VAL A 20 -0.76 7.95 -3.70
CA VAL A 20 0.49 7.21 -3.46
C VAL A 20 1.36 7.92 -2.42
N GLN A 21 1.39 9.26 -2.41
CA GLN A 21 2.11 10.00 -1.39
C GLN A 21 1.52 9.75 0.01
N PHE A 22 0.20 9.70 0.13
CA PHE A 22 -0.45 9.36 1.39
C PHE A 22 -0.04 7.97 1.91
N ILE A 23 0.08 6.98 1.02
CA ILE A 23 0.55 5.64 1.39
C ILE A 23 2.01 5.68 1.85
N LEU A 24 2.88 6.41 1.13
CA LEU A 24 4.28 6.60 1.52
C LEU A 24 4.41 7.26 2.89
N ASP A 25 3.63 8.32 3.14
CA ASP A 25 3.65 9.07 4.40
C ASP A 25 3.10 8.24 5.58
N SER A 26 2.26 7.25 5.29
CA SER A 26 1.70 6.33 6.29
C SER A 26 2.64 5.15 6.59
N GLN A 27 3.59 4.83 5.70
CA GLN A 27 4.47 3.68 5.87
C GLN A 27 5.47 3.91 7.02
N CYS A 28 5.48 2.99 7.98
CA CYS A 28 6.45 2.96 9.07
C CYS A 28 7.83 2.51 8.60
N GLU A 29 8.89 2.81 9.35
CA GLU A 29 10.26 2.35 9.08
C GLU A 29 10.37 0.81 9.01
N SER A 30 9.48 0.09 9.71
CA SER A 30 9.39 -1.37 9.69
C SER A 30 8.89 -1.96 8.36
N GLY A 31 8.35 -1.12 7.46
CA GLY A 31 7.65 -1.53 6.23
C GLY A 31 6.13 -1.61 6.39
N GLU A 32 5.63 -1.62 7.62
CA GLU A 32 4.20 -1.61 7.94
C GLU A 32 3.47 -0.41 7.33
N ILE A 33 2.23 -0.61 6.89
CA ILE A 33 1.34 0.43 6.37
C ILE A 33 0.00 0.27 7.11
N PRO A 34 -0.23 1.06 8.18
CA PRO A 34 -1.52 1.08 8.88
C PRO A 34 -2.56 1.85 8.07
N TRP A 35 -3.82 1.78 8.48
CA TRP A 35 -4.90 2.59 7.87
C TRP A 35 -4.60 4.09 7.85
N PHE A 36 -3.98 4.56 8.93
CA PHE A 36 -3.44 5.91 9.06
C PHE A 36 -2.40 5.92 10.20
N PRO A 37 -1.55 6.95 10.27
CA PRO A 37 -0.50 7.02 11.28
C PRO A 37 -1.01 6.79 12.71
N GLY A 38 -0.43 5.80 13.40
CA GLY A 38 -0.76 5.46 14.79
C GLY A 38 -2.00 4.58 14.99
N ASN A 39 -2.58 4.02 13.92
CA ASN A 39 -3.66 3.03 14.02
C ASN A 39 -3.16 1.59 13.79
N TYR A 40 -4.07 0.61 13.85
CA TYR A 40 -3.76 -0.79 13.56
C TYR A 40 -3.54 -1.02 12.07
N THR A 41 -2.91 -2.15 11.78
CA THR A 41 -2.68 -2.62 10.41
C THR A 41 -3.52 -3.86 10.13
N ASP A 42 -4.48 -3.72 9.22
CA ASP A 42 -5.15 -4.86 8.58
C ASP A 42 -4.27 -5.40 7.44
N PRO A 43 -3.99 -6.73 7.37
CA PRO A 43 -3.08 -7.28 6.38
C PRO A 43 -3.60 -7.20 4.94
N TRP A 44 -4.92 -7.10 4.73
CA TRP A 44 -5.51 -6.97 3.41
C TRP A 44 -5.31 -5.55 2.87
N ASP A 45 -5.68 -4.54 3.65
CA ASP A 45 -5.51 -3.14 3.29
C ASP A 45 -4.02 -2.79 3.15
N HIS A 46 -3.17 -3.40 3.97
CA HIS A 46 -1.71 -3.31 3.84
C HIS A 46 -1.21 -3.83 2.48
N VAL A 47 -1.71 -4.97 2.00
CA VAL A 47 -1.37 -5.54 0.70
C VAL A 47 -1.88 -4.67 -0.45
N GLU A 48 -3.09 -4.14 -0.35
CA GLU A 48 -3.65 -3.23 -1.37
C GLU A 48 -2.83 -1.94 -1.45
N ALA A 49 -2.38 -1.41 -0.31
CA ALA A 49 -1.47 -0.28 -0.26
C ALA A 49 -0.11 -0.59 -0.92
N ALA A 50 0.46 -1.77 -0.65
CA ALA A 50 1.68 -2.24 -1.31
C ALA A 50 1.53 -2.37 -2.83
N MET A 51 0.39 -2.88 -3.31
CA MET A 51 0.06 -2.92 -4.74
C MET A 51 -0.08 -1.50 -5.33
N GLY A 52 -0.70 -0.58 -4.58
CA GLY A 52 -0.81 0.83 -4.95
C GLY A 52 0.55 1.51 -5.10
N LEU A 53 1.49 1.26 -4.18
CA LEU A 53 2.88 1.70 -4.28
C LEU A 53 3.56 1.15 -5.55
N ALA A 54 3.42 -0.15 -5.81
CA ALA A 54 4.01 -0.79 -7.00
C ALA A 54 3.48 -0.21 -8.32
N ILE A 55 2.16 -0.04 -8.44
CA ILE A 55 1.52 0.62 -9.59
C ILE A 55 1.98 2.09 -9.70
N GLY A 56 2.15 2.75 -8.56
CA GLY A 56 2.66 4.11 -8.44
C GLY A 56 4.15 4.29 -8.78
N GLY A 57 4.89 3.21 -8.99
CA GLY A 57 6.33 3.20 -9.27
C GLY A 57 7.24 3.18 -8.04
N GLU A 58 6.67 3.08 -6.83
CA GLU A 58 7.40 3.09 -5.56
C GLU A 58 7.82 1.66 -5.16
N ILE A 59 8.66 1.04 -5.98
CA ILE A 59 8.99 -0.39 -5.88
C ILE A 59 9.65 -0.74 -4.54
N GLU A 60 10.64 0.05 -4.09
CA GLU A 60 11.33 -0.22 -2.83
C GLU A 60 10.39 -0.14 -1.61
N ALA A 61 9.42 0.79 -1.64
CA ALA A 61 8.43 0.91 -0.59
C ALA A 61 7.46 -0.27 -0.58
N ALA A 62 7.03 -0.74 -1.76
CA ALA A 62 6.21 -1.93 -1.90
C ALA A 62 6.95 -3.19 -1.39
N GLU A 63 8.22 -3.36 -1.73
CA GLU A 63 9.03 -4.50 -1.26
C GLU A 63 9.16 -4.54 0.26
N ARG A 64 9.36 -3.38 0.91
CA ARG A 64 9.36 -3.30 2.39
C ARG A 64 8.03 -3.72 3.00
N ALA A 65 6.90 -3.33 2.38
CA ALA A 65 5.58 -3.73 2.84
C ALA A 65 5.38 -5.24 2.72
N TYR A 66 5.71 -5.83 1.56
CA TYR A 66 5.64 -7.28 1.40
C TYR A 66 6.58 -8.04 2.35
N ALA A 67 7.78 -7.52 2.61
CA ALA A 67 8.70 -8.10 3.57
C ALA A 67 8.14 -8.08 5.01
N TRP A 68 7.49 -6.97 5.40
CA TRP A 68 6.81 -6.88 6.70
C TRP A 68 5.69 -7.91 6.81
N LEU A 69 4.83 -8.02 5.79
CA LEU A 69 3.71 -8.98 5.82
C LEU A 69 4.22 -10.42 5.88
N ALA A 70 5.23 -10.77 5.08
CA ALA A 70 5.85 -12.11 5.10
C ALA A 70 6.42 -12.44 6.49
N ALA A 71 7.04 -11.48 7.18
CA ALA A 71 7.55 -11.65 8.54
C ALA A 71 6.45 -11.81 9.60
N ARG A 72 5.19 -11.45 9.30
CA ARG A 72 4.03 -11.60 10.18
C ARG A 72 3.21 -12.86 9.93
N GLN A 73 3.55 -13.65 8.91
CA GLN A 73 2.83 -14.89 8.61
C GLN A 73 3.01 -15.90 9.73
N LEU A 74 1.91 -16.52 10.16
CA LEU A 74 1.89 -17.57 11.18
C LEU A 74 2.36 -18.90 10.59
N GLU A 75 2.69 -19.86 11.46
CA GLU A 75 3.21 -21.18 11.04
C GLU A 75 2.23 -21.96 10.14
N ASP A 76 0.93 -21.71 10.29
CA ASP A 76 -0.12 -22.30 9.46
C ASP A 76 -0.36 -21.56 8.12
N GLY A 77 0.41 -20.50 7.86
CA GLY A 77 0.31 -19.67 6.67
C GLY A 77 -0.71 -18.53 6.75
N SER A 78 -1.41 -18.38 7.88
CA SER A 78 -2.40 -17.31 8.09
C SER A 78 -1.77 -16.01 8.63
N TRP A 79 -2.61 -14.97 8.76
CA TRP A 79 -2.28 -13.70 9.41
C TRP A 79 -3.41 -13.33 10.38
N TRP A 80 -3.09 -12.55 11.41
CA TRP A 80 -4.11 -11.92 12.26
C TRP A 80 -4.93 -10.90 11.46
N ALA A 81 -6.19 -10.70 11.86
CA ALA A 81 -7.05 -9.69 11.26
C ALA A 81 -6.56 -8.25 11.47
N ALA A 82 -5.77 -7.99 12.52
CA ALA A 82 -5.16 -6.70 12.78
C ALA A 82 -3.88 -6.84 13.63
N TYR A 83 -2.92 -5.94 13.42
CA TYR A 83 -1.65 -5.82 14.17
C TYR A 83 -1.54 -4.45 14.85
#